data_AF-A0A1H9GT09-F1
#
_entry.id   AF-A0A1H9GT09-F1
#
_cell.length_a   1.000
_cell.length_b   1.000
_cell.length_c   1.000
_cell.angle_alpha   90.00
_cell.angle_beta   90.00
_cell.angle_gamma   90.00
#
_symmetry.space_group_name_H-M   'P 1'
#
loop_
_entity.id
_entity.type
_entity.pdbx_description
1 polymer ?
#
loop_
_entity_poly.entity_id
_entity_poly.type
_entity_poly.pdbx_seq_one_letter_code
_entity_poly.pdbx_strand_id
1 'polypeptide(L)'
;MAVTLDGFPARPLGAVGRLDLSWGQPATSAVRVGERMTAEAVAVDLEAGEVRLSMAATENPELWAFLKSLSPGQILSGEVAAIERFGVFVALDDGPPHPVFPGGGFITIPELSWRHLNDVSNVVRVGQRVSRKMLQFDTSNGEARLSLRATQPDPFHVFADRLTTGRRLRGRVTELAAVGAFVEVADGVEGLVPLGELDENPVTAPEEVVQVGDEVSVLVTEFDLTKASDHPPETFRPTSQSAELSPPRPGD
;
A
#
# COMPACT_ATOMS: atom_id res chain seq x y z
N MET A 1 1.96 1.35 -24.84
CA MET A 1 2.51 1.28 -26.21
C MET A 1 2.33 -0.14 -26.69
N ALA A 2 1.75 -0.34 -27.88
CA ALA A 2 1.59 -1.67 -28.46
C ALA A 2 2.89 -2.11 -29.12
N VAL A 3 3.27 -3.38 -28.93
CA VAL A 3 4.50 -3.98 -29.43
C VAL A 3 4.22 -5.35 -30.03
N THR A 4 4.94 -5.65 -31.10
CA THR A 4 4.89 -6.96 -31.75
C THR A 4 5.90 -7.88 -31.09
N LEU A 5 5.45 -9.04 -30.64
CA LEU A 5 6.32 -10.05 -30.03
C LEU A 5 7.00 -10.89 -31.11
N ASP A 6 8.28 -11.23 -30.89
CA ASP A 6 8.97 -12.20 -31.73
C ASP A 6 8.20 -13.53 -31.72
N GLY A 7 7.94 -14.09 -32.90
CA GLY A 7 7.09 -15.29 -33.07
C GLY A 7 5.59 -15.01 -33.28
N PHE A 8 5.13 -13.77 -33.06
CA PHE A 8 3.74 -13.35 -33.30
C PHE A 8 3.65 -12.09 -34.20
N PRO A 9 4.22 -12.10 -35.42
CA PRO A 9 4.35 -10.90 -36.26
C PRO A 9 3.01 -10.34 -36.78
N ALA A 10 1.95 -11.16 -36.78
CA ALA A 10 0.66 -10.82 -37.36
C ALA A 10 -0.24 -9.97 -36.45
N ARG A 11 0.08 -9.86 -35.15
CA ARG A 11 -0.70 -9.06 -34.18
C ARG A 11 0.22 -8.40 -33.15
N PRO A 12 0.05 -7.10 -32.87
CA PRO A 12 0.74 -6.46 -31.76
C PRO A 12 0.06 -6.88 -30.44
N LEU A 13 0.43 -8.07 -29.96
CA LEU A 13 -0.13 -8.67 -28.75
C LEU A 13 0.50 -8.11 -27.47
N GLY A 14 1.65 -7.44 -27.55
CA GLY A 14 2.34 -6.93 -26.38
C GLY A 14 1.95 -5.48 -26.07
N ALA A 15 1.89 -5.14 -24.79
CA ALA A 15 1.69 -3.77 -24.32
C ALA A 15 2.70 -3.41 -23.24
N VAL A 16 3.44 -2.32 -23.44
CA VAL A 16 4.32 -1.72 -22.43
C VAL A 16 3.64 -0.47 -21.87
N GLY A 17 3.37 -0.47 -20.57
CA GLY A 17 2.85 0.70 -19.84
C GLY A 17 3.90 1.81 -19.72
N ARG A 18 3.49 3.05 -19.45
CA ARG A 18 4.47 4.17 -19.28
C ARG A 18 5.42 3.94 -18.11
N LEU A 19 4.93 3.32 -17.04
CA LEU A 19 5.71 2.99 -15.83
C LEU A 19 6.62 1.78 -16.05
N ASP A 20 6.30 0.96 -17.05
CA ASP A 20 7.03 -0.25 -17.41
C ASP A 20 8.18 0.03 -18.40
N LEU A 21 8.37 1.28 -18.83
CA LEU A 21 9.43 1.68 -19.76
C LEU A 21 10.80 1.82 -19.09
N SER A 22 10.83 2.52 -17.95
CA SER A 22 12.01 2.69 -17.09
C SER A 22 11.52 3.17 -15.74
N TRP A 23 12.17 2.76 -14.66
CA TRP A 23 11.88 3.30 -13.33
C TRP A 23 12.47 4.71 -13.15
N GLY A 24 13.62 5.00 -13.76
CA GLY A 24 14.42 6.19 -13.44
C GLY A 24 14.51 7.26 -14.53
N GLN A 25 14.28 6.91 -15.80
CA GLN A 25 14.37 7.85 -16.91
C GLN A 25 12.96 8.25 -17.38
N PRO A 26 12.72 9.54 -17.70
CA PRO A 26 11.45 9.94 -18.29
C PRO A 26 11.24 9.21 -19.63
N ALA A 27 10.08 8.56 -19.73
CA ALA A 27 9.63 7.67 -20.82
C ALA A 27 9.74 8.22 -22.26
N THR A 28 10.06 9.50 -22.45
CA THR A 28 9.98 10.20 -23.73
C THR A 28 11.23 10.11 -24.60
N SER A 29 12.34 9.52 -24.13
CA SER A 29 13.59 9.44 -24.91
C SER A 29 14.01 8.03 -25.35
N ALA A 30 13.38 6.96 -24.83
CA ALA A 30 13.95 5.62 -24.88
C ALA A 30 13.49 4.71 -26.03
N VAL A 31 12.41 5.05 -26.77
CA VAL A 31 11.82 4.10 -27.73
C VAL A 31 11.41 4.76 -29.03
N ARG A 32 11.91 4.23 -30.16
CA ARG A 32 11.49 4.59 -31.51
C ARG A 32 10.62 3.49 -32.14
N VAL A 33 9.61 3.89 -32.90
CA VAL A 33 8.77 2.95 -33.67
C VAL A 33 9.65 2.17 -34.65
N GLY A 34 9.56 0.84 -34.62
CA GLY A 34 10.34 -0.07 -35.49
C GLY A 34 11.67 -0.53 -34.90
N GLU A 35 12.05 -0.06 -33.72
CA GLU A 35 13.24 -0.52 -33.00
C GLU A 35 12.95 -1.83 -32.27
N ARG A 36 13.93 -2.76 -32.29
CA ARG A 36 13.86 -3.97 -31.46
C ARG A 36 14.23 -3.62 -30.03
N MET A 37 13.43 -4.07 -29.09
CA MET A 37 13.63 -3.88 -27.66
C MET A 37 13.52 -5.21 -26.92
N THR A 38 14.18 -5.29 -25.76
CA THR A 38 14.06 -6.43 -24.86
C THR A 38 13.20 -6.02 -23.68
N ALA A 39 12.10 -6.74 -23.47
CA ALA A 39 11.19 -6.54 -22.35
C ALA A 39 10.82 -7.90 -21.76
N GLU A 40 10.55 -7.94 -20.47
CA GLU A 40 10.07 -9.15 -19.79
C GLU A 40 8.55 -9.15 -19.71
N ALA A 41 7.93 -10.32 -19.90
CA ALA A 41 6.49 -10.48 -19.72
C ALA A 41 6.16 -10.47 -18.22
N VAL A 42 5.39 -9.47 -17.79
CA VAL A 42 4.99 -9.29 -16.38
C VAL A 42 3.58 -9.80 -16.12
N ALA A 43 2.70 -9.81 -17.13
CA ALA A 43 1.37 -10.40 -17.04
C ALA A 43 0.85 -10.82 -18.42
N VAL A 44 -0.09 -11.77 -18.44
CA VAL A 44 -0.79 -12.20 -19.65
C VAL A 44 -2.29 -12.09 -19.39
N ASP A 45 -2.97 -11.25 -20.17
CA ASP A 45 -4.42 -11.14 -20.19
C ASP A 45 -4.96 -11.97 -21.36
N LEU A 46 -5.50 -13.15 -21.03
CA LEU A 46 -6.03 -14.09 -22.01
C LEU A 46 -7.37 -13.64 -22.60
N GLU A 47 -8.15 -12.81 -21.88
CA GLU A 47 -9.44 -12.30 -22.34
C GLU A 47 -9.26 -11.17 -23.34
N ALA A 48 -8.36 -10.23 -23.03
CA ALA A 48 -7.99 -9.15 -23.93
C ALA A 48 -7.05 -9.60 -25.07
N GLY A 49 -6.42 -10.77 -24.92
CA GLY A 49 -5.39 -11.25 -25.84
C GLY A 49 -4.14 -10.36 -25.83
N GLU A 50 -3.80 -9.82 -24.66
CA GLU A 50 -2.71 -8.86 -24.47
C GLU A 50 -1.67 -9.42 -23.48
N VAL A 51 -0.39 -9.22 -23.79
CA VAL A 51 0.73 -9.53 -22.90
C VAL A 51 1.30 -8.23 -22.39
N ARG A 52 1.26 -8.00 -21.09
CA ARG A 52 1.93 -6.87 -20.47
C ARG A 52 3.42 -7.12 -20.36
N LEU A 53 4.20 -6.17 -20.83
CA LEU A 53 5.65 -6.22 -20.88
C LEU A 53 6.26 -5.08 -20.06
N SER A 54 7.42 -5.36 -19.44
CA SER A 54 8.23 -4.37 -18.74
C SER A 54 9.67 -4.35 -19.26
N MET A 55 10.07 -3.19 -19.78
CA MET A 55 11.46 -2.86 -20.09
C MET A 55 12.22 -2.46 -18.83
N ALA A 56 11.56 -1.83 -17.86
CA ALA A 56 12.19 -1.47 -16.59
C ALA A 56 12.75 -2.72 -15.85
N ALA A 57 12.05 -3.85 -15.96
CA ALA A 57 12.52 -5.15 -15.45
C ALA A 57 13.84 -5.64 -16.09
N THR A 58 14.11 -5.27 -17.35
CA THR A 58 15.33 -5.66 -18.06
C THR A 58 16.48 -4.68 -17.84
N GLU A 59 16.20 -3.43 -17.45
CA GLU A 59 17.23 -2.44 -17.08
C GLU A 59 17.96 -2.80 -15.78
N ASN A 60 17.27 -3.46 -14.84
CA ASN A 60 17.82 -3.84 -13.54
C ASN A 60 17.57 -5.33 -13.24
N PRO A 61 18.32 -6.24 -13.90
CA PRO A 61 18.06 -7.67 -13.82
C PRO A 61 18.30 -8.25 -12.42
N GLU A 62 19.25 -7.71 -11.67
CA GLU A 62 19.53 -8.16 -10.29
C GLU A 62 18.36 -7.85 -9.35
N LEU A 63 17.85 -6.62 -9.36
CA LEU A 63 16.69 -6.21 -8.57
C LEU A 63 15.45 -7.00 -8.99
N TRP A 64 15.23 -7.16 -10.29
CA TRP A 64 14.10 -7.92 -10.79
C TRP A 64 14.16 -9.41 -10.40
N ALA A 65 15.35 -10.03 -10.48
CA ALA A 65 15.54 -11.40 -10.01
C ALA A 65 15.32 -11.52 -8.50
N PHE A 66 15.79 -10.55 -7.72
CA PHE A 66 15.54 -10.49 -6.28
C PHE A 66 14.04 -10.42 -5.98
N LEU A 67 13.30 -9.49 -6.58
CA LEU A 67 11.85 -9.34 -6.35
C LEU A 67 11.07 -10.61 -6.70
N LYS A 68 11.41 -11.29 -7.80
CA LYS A 68 10.79 -12.57 -8.19
C LYS A 68 11.12 -13.71 -7.24
N SER A 69 12.22 -13.63 -6.51
CA SER A 69 12.59 -14.64 -5.51
C SER A 69 11.80 -14.50 -4.20
N LEU A 70 11.23 -13.32 -3.95
CA LEU A 70 10.44 -13.06 -2.74
C LEU A 70 9.08 -13.75 -2.81
N SER A 71 8.71 -14.39 -1.71
CA SER A 71 7.41 -15.05 -1.58
C SER A 71 6.45 -14.24 -0.70
N PRO A 72 5.16 -14.11 -1.07
CA PRO A 72 4.14 -13.58 -0.18
C PRO A 72 4.17 -14.28 1.18
N GLY A 73 4.13 -13.49 2.24
CA GLY A 73 4.18 -13.94 3.62
C GLY A 73 5.58 -14.11 4.23
N GLN A 74 6.64 -14.03 3.43
CA GLN A 74 8.02 -14.05 3.92
C GLN A 74 8.30 -12.87 4.85
N ILE A 75 9.05 -13.09 5.94
CA ILE A 75 9.53 -12.00 6.79
C ILE A 75 10.86 -11.50 6.24
N LEU A 76 10.90 -10.21 5.94
CA LEU A 76 12.08 -9.49 5.46
C LEU A 76 12.54 -8.52 6.53
N SER A 77 13.86 -8.36 6.63
CA SER A 77 14.48 -7.35 7.48
C SER A 77 15.07 -6.23 6.62
N GLY A 78 15.05 -5.03 7.16
CA GLY A 78 15.61 -3.87 6.50
C GLY A 78 15.70 -2.66 7.42
N GLU A 79 16.12 -1.55 6.84
CA GLU A 79 16.25 -0.26 7.51
C GLU A 79 15.35 0.77 6.84
N VAL A 80 14.67 1.60 7.62
CA VAL A 80 13.84 2.69 7.07
C VAL A 80 14.74 3.72 6.41
N ALA A 81 14.67 3.79 5.09
CA ALA A 81 15.49 4.69 4.28
C ALA A 81 14.88 6.10 4.18
N ALA A 82 13.55 6.18 4.04
CA ALA A 82 12.83 7.45 4.00
C ALA A 82 11.39 7.30 4.50
N ILE A 83 10.84 8.38 5.04
CA ILE A 83 9.44 8.46 5.47
C ILE A 83 8.81 9.60 4.70
N GLU A 84 7.75 9.28 3.96
CA GLU A 84 6.96 10.21 3.17
C GLU A 84 5.52 10.26 3.68
N ARG A 85 4.77 11.30 3.27
CA ARG A 85 3.36 11.47 3.68
C ARG A 85 2.43 10.38 3.20
N PHE A 86 2.86 9.56 2.24
CA PHE A 86 2.07 8.48 1.65
C PHE A 86 2.59 7.09 2.01
N GLY A 87 3.74 6.99 2.69
CA GLY A 87 4.31 5.71 3.09
C GLY A 87 5.79 5.77 3.43
N VAL A 88 6.36 4.60 3.66
CA VAL A 88 7.70 4.42 4.22
C VAL A 88 8.52 3.54 3.31
N PHE A 89 9.68 4.03 2.90
CA PHE A 89 10.65 3.28 2.12
C PHE A 89 11.61 2.53 3.05
N VAL A 90 11.86 1.27 2.71
CA VAL A 90 12.72 0.36 3.47
C VAL A 90 13.81 -0.17 2.54
N ALA A 91 15.06 0.03 2.93
CA ALA A 91 16.20 -0.65 2.34
C ALA A 91 16.25 -2.08 2.90
N LEU A 92 16.01 -3.08 2.05
CA LEU A 92 16.01 -4.49 2.44
C LEU A 92 17.45 -4.99 2.57
N ASP A 93 17.77 -5.73 3.62
CA ASP A 93 19.15 -6.17 3.88
C ASP A 93 19.72 -7.06 2.76
N ASP A 94 18.89 -7.96 2.24
CA ASP A 94 19.25 -8.92 1.20
C ASP A 94 18.95 -8.39 -0.23
N GLY A 95 18.43 -7.17 -0.34
CA GLY A 95 17.99 -6.58 -1.59
C GLY A 95 19.04 -5.69 -2.24
N PRO A 96 19.19 -5.72 -3.58
CA PRO A 96 20.01 -4.73 -4.28
C PRO A 96 19.39 -3.33 -4.13
N PRO A 97 20.20 -2.26 -4.28
CA PRO A 97 19.71 -0.90 -4.21
C PRO A 97 18.71 -0.62 -5.32
N HIS A 98 17.67 0.15 -4.99
CA HIS A 98 16.71 0.59 -5.99
C HIS A 98 17.28 1.76 -6.80
N PRO A 99 17.18 1.78 -8.14
CA PRO A 99 17.81 2.81 -8.98
C PRO A 99 17.18 4.21 -8.88
N VAL A 100 16.12 4.39 -8.08
CA VAL A 100 15.24 5.57 -8.09
C VAL A 100 14.78 5.91 -6.69
N PHE A 101 14.04 4.99 -6.07
CA PHE A 101 13.60 5.10 -4.69
C PHE A 101 14.74 4.83 -3.70
N PRO A 102 14.66 5.40 -2.49
CA PRO A 102 15.69 5.23 -1.47
C PRO A 102 15.74 3.81 -0.86
N GLY A 103 14.82 2.91 -1.22
CA GLY A 103 14.81 1.52 -0.79
C GLY A 103 14.02 0.62 -1.74
N GLY A 104 14.29 -0.69 -1.71
CA GLY A 104 13.60 -1.70 -2.52
C GLY A 104 12.28 -2.20 -1.92
N GLY A 105 11.92 -1.74 -0.73
CA GLY A 105 10.66 -2.07 -0.05
C GLY A 105 9.83 -0.83 0.26
N PHE A 106 8.51 -0.99 0.25
CA PHE A 106 7.56 0.10 0.52
C PHE A 106 6.41 -0.38 1.42
N ILE A 107 6.11 0.39 2.46
CA ILE A 107 4.98 0.17 3.38
C ILE A 107 4.03 1.37 3.27
N THR A 108 2.77 1.13 2.93
CA THR A 108 1.72 2.17 2.97
C THR A 108 1.33 2.49 4.43
N ILE A 109 0.74 3.66 4.67
CA ILE A 109 0.34 4.07 6.03
C ILE A 109 -0.56 3.03 6.73
N PRO A 110 -1.62 2.48 6.09
CA PRO A 110 -2.46 1.47 6.73
C PRO A 110 -1.72 0.17 7.05
N GLU A 111 -0.62 -0.11 6.35
CA GLU A 111 0.19 -1.30 6.59
C GLU A 111 1.20 -1.12 7.74
N LEU A 112 1.36 0.09 8.29
CA LEU A 112 2.24 0.37 9.42
C LEU A 112 1.67 -0.11 10.76
N SER A 113 0.34 -0.11 10.92
CA SER A 113 -0.31 -0.38 12.20
C SER A 113 -1.77 -0.75 11.99
N TRP A 114 -2.30 -1.56 12.89
CA TRP A 114 -3.75 -1.79 12.99
C TRP A 114 -4.51 -0.57 13.52
N ARG A 115 -3.82 0.31 14.25
CA ARG A 115 -4.38 1.57 14.76
C ARG A 115 -4.28 2.68 13.72
N HIS A 116 -5.28 3.56 13.69
CA HIS A 116 -5.21 4.80 12.95
C HIS A 116 -3.99 5.63 13.42
N LEU A 117 -3.22 6.15 12.46
CA LEU A 117 -1.99 6.90 12.73
C LEU A 117 -2.14 8.34 12.25
N ASN A 118 -2.20 9.28 13.20
CA ASN A 118 -2.19 10.72 12.88
C ASN A 118 -0.80 11.21 12.44
N ASP A 119 0.27 10.55 12.90
CA ASP A 119 1.65 10.86 12.52
C ASP A 119 2.49 9.58 12.44
N VAL A 120 2.99 9.31 11.23
CA VAL A 120 3.82 8.15 10.88
C VAL A 120 5.16 8.16 11.64
N SER A 121 5.69 9.35 11.95
CA SER A 121 7.00 9.54 12.58
C SER A 121 7.06 8.99 14.02
N ASN A 122 5.89 8.77 14.63
CA ASN A 122 5.78 8.16 15.96
C ASN A 122 5.92 6.64 15.94
N VAL A 123 5.73 5.99 14.79
CA VAL A 123 5.77 4.53 14.65
C VAL A 123 7.11 4.06 14.12
N VAL A 124 7.66 4.81 13.16
CA VAL A 124 8.94 4.48 12.54
C VAL A 124 9.81 5.73 12.40
N ARG A 125 11.13 5.55 12.47
CA ARG A 125 12.12 6.60 12.25
C ARG A 125 13.07 6.22 11.12
N VAL A 126 13.56 7.21 10.37
CA VAL A 126 14.65 6.97 9.42
C VAL A 126 15.85 6.39 10.15
N GLY A 127 16.46 5.35 9.57
CA GLY A 127 17.53 4.57 10.16
C GLY A 127 17.08 3.46 11.13
N GLN A 128 15.78 3.32 11.38
CA GLN A 128 15.27 2.26 12.25
C GLN A 128 15.30 0.92 11.52
N ARG A 129 15.81 -0.12 12.19
CA ARG A 129 15.70 -1.51 11.72
C ARG A 129 14.34 -2.11 11.99
N VAL A 130 13.86 -2.86 11.01
CA VAL A 130 12.45 -3.18 10.87
C VAL A 130 12.24 -4.57 10.27
N SER A 131 11.47 -5.44 10.93
CA SER A 131 11.06 -6.75 10.41
C SER A 131 9.63 -6.73 9.90
N ARG A 132 9.41 -7.08 8.64
CA ARG A 132 8.17 -6.80 7.89
C ARG A 132 7.76 -8.00 7.07
N LYS A 133 6.46 -8.20 6.88
CA LYS A 133 5.93 -9.28 6.07
C LYS A 133 5.81 -8.82 4.61
N MET A 134 6.32 -9.62 3.69
CA MET A 134 6.13 -9.44 2.26
C MET A 134 4.66 -9.68 1.91
N LEU A 135 4.02 -8.73 1.25
CA LEU A 135 2.66 -8.90 0.73
C LEU A 135 2.71 -9.37 -0.71
N GLN A 136 3.34 -8.57 -1.57
CA GLN A 136 3.48 -8.78 -3.01
C GLN A 136 4.60 -7.88 -3.52
N PHE A 137 5.13 -8.11 -4.72
CA PHE A 137 6.02 -7.15 -5.37
C PHE A 137 5.25 -6.36 -6.42
N ASP A 138 5.65 -5.11 -6.62
CA ASP A 138 5.14 -4.17 -7.60
C ASP A 138 6.09 -4.14 -8.80
N THR A 139 5.60 -4.56 -9.96
CA THR A 139 6.37 -4.60 -11.19
C THR A 139 6.56 -3.22 -11.84
N SER A 140 5.65 -2.30 -11.56
CA SER A 140 5.64 -0.95 -12.15
C SER A 140 6.65 -0.05 -11.46
N ASN A 141 6.78 -0.19 -10.15
CA ASN A 141 7.73 0.59 -9.36
C ASN A 141 9.05 -0.14 -9.06
N GLY A 142 9.11 -1.46 -9.20
CA GLY A 142 10.31 -2.23 -8.82
C GLY A 142 10.45 -2.41 -7.30
N GLU A 143 9.34 -2.46 -6.57
CA GLU A 143 9.33 -2.44 -5.10
C GLU A 143 8.69 -3.69 -4.51
N ALA A 144 9.18 -4.15 -3.37
CA ALA A 144 8.46 -5.08 -2.52
C ALA A 144 7.42 -4.32 -1.69
N ARG A 145 6.13 -4.70 -1.77
CA ARG A 145 5.07 -4.19 -0.89
C ARG A 145 5.13 -4.96 0.42
N LEU A 146 5.33 -4.23 1.51
CA LEU A 146 5.60 -4.79 2.82
C LEU A 146 4.53 -4.36 3.82
N SER A 147 4.35 -5.17 4.86
CA SER A 147 3.44 -4.90 5.95
C SER A 147 4.12 -5.03 7.30
N LEU A 148 3.89 -4.01 8.12
CA LEU A 148 4.25 -3.97 9.51
C LEU A 148 3.18 -4.66 10.36
N ARG A 149 1.92 -4.32 10.10
CA ARG A 149 0.77 -4.82 10.85
C ARG A 149 0.58 -6.33 10.70
N ALA A 150 0.90 -6.90 9.53
CA ALA A 150 0.75 -8.34 9.29
C ALA A 150 1.78 -9.21 10.03
N THR A 151 2.75 -8.59 10.71
CA THR A 151 3.64 -9.28 11.66
C THR A 151 3.09 -9.31 13.09
N GLN A 152 2.02 -8.56 13.35
CA GLN A 152 1.36 -8.46 14.65
C GLN A 152 0.08 -9.29 14.64
N PRO A 153 -0.39 -9.77 15.81
CA PRO A 153 -1.70 -10.41 15.92
C PRO A 153 -2.79 -9.46 15.44
N ASP A 154 -3.75 -9.99 14.68
CA ASP A 154 -4.94 -9.24 14.28
C ASP A 154 -5.82 -8.96 15.52
N PRO A 155 -5.97 -7.69 15.94
CA PRO A 155 -6.74 -7.33 17.12
C PRO A 155 -8.22 -7.69 16.95
N PHE A 156 -8.76 -7.71 15.73
CA PHE A 156 -10.14 -8.10 15.47
C PHE A 156 -10.37 -9.58 15.76
N HIS A 157 -9.44 -10.45 15.39
CA HIS A 157 -9.52 -11.88 15.75
C HIS A 157 -9.50 -12.07 17.27
N VAL A 158 -8.56 -11.43 17.96
CA VAL A 158 -8.45 -11.52 19.44
C VAL A 158 -9.71 -10.97 20.13
N PHE A 159 -10.31 -9.94 19.56
CA PHE A 159 -11.52 -9.33 20.08
C PHE A 159 -12.79 -10.15 19.78
N ALA A 160 -12.87 -10.74 18.58
CA ALA A 160 -13.96 -11.61 18.15
C ALA A 160 -14.16 -12.80 19.08
N ASP A 161 -13.06 -13.45 19.49
CA ASP A 161 -13.06 -14.57 20.43
C ASP A 161 -13.72 -14.23 21.78
N ARG A 162 -13.80 -12.93 22.11
CA ARG A 162 -14.36 -12.42 23.38
C ARG A 162 -15.71 -11.73 23.19
N LEU A 163 -16.24 -11.69 21.98
CA LEU A 163 -17.44 -10.94 21.64
C LEU A 163 -18.69 -11.82 21.58
N THR A 164 -19.82 -11.21 21.89
CA THR A 164 -21.15 -11.79 21.67
C THR A 164 -22.02 -10.69 21.07
N THR A 165 -22.74 -10.99 19.99
CA THR A 165 -23.66 -10.05 19.34
C THR A 165 -24.68 -9.54 20.36
N GLY A 166 -25.01 -8.25 20.30
CA GLY A 166 -25.89 -7.60 21.29
C GLY A 166 -25.19 -7.21 22.60
N ARG A 167 -23.86 -7.38 22.71
CA ARG A 167 -23.10 -6.84 23.84
C ARG A 167 -22.91 -5.33 23.68
N ARG A 168 -23.12 -4.60 24.78
CA ARG A 168 -22.86 -3.16 24.86
C ARG A 168 -21.42 -2.93 25.29
N LEU A 169 -20.71 -2.08 24.56
CA LEU A 169 -19.31 -1.75 24.76
C LEU A 169 -19.20 -0.24 24.99
N ARG A 170 -18.16 0.17 25.72
CA ARG A 170 -17.76 1.57 25.77
C ARG A 170 -16.59 1.73 24.82
N GLY A 171 -16.64 2.77 24.01
CA GLY A 171 -15.56 3.09 23.10
C GLY A 171 -15.39 4.58 22.96
N ARG A 172 -14.26 4.98 22.40
CA ARG A 172 -13.90 6.37 22.19
C ARG A 172 -14.04 6.73 20.72
N VAL A 173 -14.68 7.83 20.40
CA VAL A 173 -14.76 8.33 19.03
C VAL A 173 -13.35 8.73 18.57
N THR A 174 -12.85 8.10 17.51
CA THR A 174 -11.51 8.35 16.95
C THR A 174 -11.58 9.24 15.71
N GLU A 175 -12.60 9.04 14.88
CA GLU A 175 -12.77 9.77 13.62
C GLU A 175 -14.26 9.95 13.31
N LEU A 176 -14.60 11.06 12.64
CA LEU A 176 -15.94 11.31 12.10
C LEU A 176 -15.83 11.42 10.58
N ALA A 177 -16.70 10.71 9.87
CA ALA A 177 -16.76 10.71 8.41
C ALA A 177 -18.20 10.91 7.93
N ALA A 178 -18.40 11.24 6.66
CA ALA A 178 -19.75 11.44 6.11
C ALA A 178 -20.66 10.19 6.26
N VAL A 179 -20.06 9.00 6.38
CA VAL A 179 -20.76 7.73 6.55
C VAL A 179 -21.18 7.44 8.00
N GLY A 180 -20.57 8.10 8.99
CA GLY A 180 -20.81 7.82 10.41
C GLY A 180 -19.63 8.19 11.33
N ALA A 181 -19.63 7.63 12.53
CA ALA A 181 -18.58 7.82 13.53
C ALA A 181 -17.76 6.54 13.72
N PHE A 182 -16.44 6.64 13.69
CA PHE A 182 -15.54 5.55 14.06
C PHE A 182 -15.28 5.60 15.56
N VAL A 183 -15.49 4.47 16.21
CA VAL A 183 -15.40 4.31 17.66
C VAL A 183 -14.44 3.17 17.98
N GLU A 184 -13.33 3.49 18.65
CA GLU A 184 -12.40 2.50 19.18
C GLU A 184 -12.99 1.85 20.43
N VAL A 185 -13.29 0.56 20.35
CA VAL A 185 -13.94 -0.22 21.42
C VAL A 185 -12.97 -1.12 22.19
N ALA A 186 -11.78 -1.35 21.64
CA ALA A 186 -10.65 -2.02 22.26
C ALA A 186 -9.36 -1.61 21.53
N ASP A 187 -8.20 -1.88 22.14
CA ASP A 187 -6.90 -1.53 21.57
C ASP A 187 -6.72 -2.10 20.15
N GLY A 188 -6.72 -1.21 19.16
CA GLY A 188 -6.61 -1.57 17.74
C GLY A 188 -7.90 -2.10 17.09
N VAL A 189 -9.06 -1.97 17.74
CA VAL A 189 -10.36 -2.37 17.21
C VAL A 189 -11.29 -1.17 17.13
N GLU A 190 -11.58 -0.76 15.89
CA GLU A 190 -12.52 0.31 15.58
C GLU A 190 -13.80 -0.27 14.98
N GLY A 191 -14.94 0.24 15.46
CA GLY A 191 -16.26 -0.02 14.88
C GLY A 191 -16.79 1.24 14.19
N LEU A 192 -17.49 1.08 13.08
CA LEU A 192 -18.23 2.15 12.43
C LEU A 192 -19.66 2.17 12.97
N VAL A 193 -20.09 3.30 13.52
CA VAL A 193 -21.49 3.58 13.83
C VAL A 193 -22.07 4.41 12.67
N PRO A 194 -23.00 3.86 11.88
CA PRO A 194 -23.60 4.59 10.76
C PRO A 194 -24.29 5.87 11.21
N LEU A 195 -24.30 6.91 10.37
CA LEU A 195 -24.94 8.20 10.67
C LEU A 195 -26.38 8.06 11.18
N GLY A 196 -27.17 7.17 10.57
CA GLY A 196 -28.58 6.94 10.94
C GLY A 196 -28.79 6.18 12.25
N GLU A 197 -27.72 5.67 12.87
CA GLU A 197 -27.76 4.99 14.17
C GLU A 197 -27.13 5.82 15.30
N LEU A 198 -26.65 7.04 15.00
CA LEU A 198 -26.04 7.93 16.00
C LEU A 198 -27.07 8.58 16.93
N ASP A 199 -28.28 8.84 16.43
CA ASP A 199 -29.38 9.44 17.20
C ASP A 199 -30.73 8.87 16.72
N GLU A 200 -31.77 9.00 17.56
CA GLU A 200 -33.14 8.63 17.18
C GLU A 200 -33.74 9.61 16.15
N ASN A 201 -33.18 10.82 16.07
CA ASN A 201 -33.55 11.84 15.09
C ASN A 201 -32.68 11.76 13.84
N PRO A 202 -33.20 12.15 12.65
CA PRO A 202 -32.39 12.22 11.44
C PRO A 202 -31.25 13.24 11.62
N VAL A 203 -30.01 12.74 11.60
CA VAL A 203 -28.80 13.55 11.71
C VAL A 203 -28.23 13.79 10.31
N THR A 204 -27.80 15.01 10.03
CA THR A 204 -27.19 15.36 8.73
C THR A 204 -25.67 15.19 8.73
N ALA A 205 -25.03 15.37 9.89
CA ALA A 205 -23.59 15.18 10.08
C ALA A 205 -23.28 14.59 11.47
N PRO A 206 -22.31 13.66 11.59
CA PRO A 206 -21.97 13.03 12.87
C PRO A 206 -21.57 14.03 13.96
N GLU A 207 -20.92 15.12 13.54
CA GLU A 207 -20.41 16.21 14.38
C GLU A 207 -21.51 16.94 15.17
N GLU A 208 -22.77 16.83 14.73
CA GLU A 208 -23.93 17.40 15.43
C GLU A 208 -24.24 16.65 16.73
N VAL A 209 -23.81 15.39 16.84
CA VAL A 209 -24.18 14.48 17.94
C VAL A 209 -22.97 14.04 18.76
N VAL A 210 -21.83 13.80 18.12
CA VAL A 210 -20.62 13.29 18.77
C VAL A 210 -19.38 14.07 18.33
N GLN A 211 -18.39 14.19 19.21
CA GLN A 211 -17.10 14.79 18.92
C GLN A 211 -15.97 13.76 18.98
N VAL A 212 -14.91 14.00 18.20
CA VAL A 212 -13.68 13.21 18.28
C VAL A 212 -13.13 13.29 19.71
N GLY A 213 -12.94 12.12 20.33
CA GLY A 213 -12.46 11.96 21.70
C GLY A 213 -13.55 11.66 22.73
N ASP A 214 -14.83 11.72 22.36
CA ASP A 214 -15.95 11.41 23.25
C ASP A 214 -16.02 9.91 23.59
N GLU A 215 -16.40 9.59 24.83
CA GLU A 215 -16.71 8.22 25.24
C GLU A 215 -18.20 7.92 25.00
N VAL A 216 -18.47 6.99 24.09
CA VAL A 216 -19.82 6.56 23.71
C VAL A 216 -20.05 5.10 24.06
N SER A 217 -21.31 4.74 24.35
CA SER A 217 -21.71 3.34 24.56
C SER A 217 -22.36 2.80 23.29
N VAL A 218 -21.69 1.85 22.64
CA VAL A 218 -22.13 1.26 21.37
C VAL A 218 -22.63 -0.17 21.57
N LEU A 219 -23.56 -0.61 20.73
CA LEU A 219 -24.07 -1.98 20.69
C LEU A 219 -23.51 -2.68 19.47
N VAL A 220 -22.97 -3.89 19.65
CA VAL A 220 -22.50 -4.69 18.51
C VAL A 220 -23.71 -5.29 17.79
N THR A 221 -24.01 -4.77 16.60
CA THR A 221 -25.09 -5.24 15.72
C THR A 221 -24.59 -6.35 14.80
N GLU A 222 -23.49 -6.10 14.10
CA GLU A 222 -22.87 -7.03 13.17
C GLU A 222 -21.34 -7.02 13.33
N PHE A 223 -20.71 -8.13 12.95
CA PHE A 223 -19.26 -8.28 12.98
C PHE A 223 -18.82 -9.15 11.79
N ASP A 224 -18.01 -8.57 10.90
CA ASP A 224 -17.54 -9.23 9.69
C ASP A 224 -16.00 -9.34 9.70
N LEU A 225 -15.50 -10.54 9.98
CA LEU A 225 -14.06 -10.85 9.96
C LEU A 225 -13.48 -10.91 8.54
N THR A 226 -14.30 -11.00 7.51
CA THR A 226 -13.82 -11.14 6.13
C THR A 226 -13.46 -9.81 5.48
N LYS A 227 -14.04 -8.69 5.96
CA LYS A 227 -13.82 -7.34 5.39
C LYS A 227 -12.79 -6.49 6.11
N ALA A 228 -12.42 -6.81 7.35
CA ALA A 228 -11.47 -6.02 8.14
C ALA A 228 -10.05 -5.96 7.51
N SER A 229 -9.71 -6.95 6.67
CA SER A 229 -8.45 -7.02 5.92
C SER A 229 -8.50 -6.31 4.57
N ASP A 230 -9.68 -5.87 4.13
CA ASP A 230 -9.98 -5.51 2.75
C ASP A 230 -10.31 -4.02 2.59
N HIS A 231 -9.76 -3.15 3.44
CA HIS A 231 -9.60 -1.76 3.03
C HIS A 231 -8.66 -1.80 1.82
N PRO A 232 -9.16 -1.67 0.59
CA PRO A 232 -8.26 -1.65 -0.53
C PRO A 232 -7.40 -0.40 -0.33
N PRO A 233 -6.09 -0.44 -0.57
CA PRO A 233 -5.40 0.82 -0.81
C PRO A 233 -6.21 1.47 -1.93
N GLU A 234 -6.86 2.61 -1.64
CA GLU A 234 -7.36 3.48 -2.70
C GLU A 234 -6.28 3.49 -3.76
N THR A 235 -6.63 3.08 -4.98
CA THR A 235 -5.66 2.72 -6.01
C THR A 235 -4.79 3.93 -6.26
N PHE A 236 -3.66 4.00 -5.56
CA PHE A 236 -2.84 5.18 -5.56
C PHE A 236 -2.09 5.13 -6.87
N ARG A 237 -2.60 5.88 -7.84
CA ARG A 237 -1.84 6.24 -9.03
C ARG A 237 -0.88 7.32 -8.54
N PRO A 238 0.43 7.05 -8.37
CA PRO A 238 1.37 8.12 -8.16
C PRO A 238 1.24 9.03 -9.39
N THR A 239 0.67 10.22 -9.16
CA THR A 239 0.72 11.25 -10.18
C THR A 239 2.20 11.56 -10.30
N SER A 240 2.78 11.26 -11.45
CA SER A 240 4.17 11.55 -11.79
C SER A 240 4.36 13.07 -11.75
N GLN A 241 4.51 13.61 -10.55
CA GLN A 241 4.97 14.96 -10.32
C GLN A 241 6.29 14.81 -9.61
N SER A 242 7.34 15.10 -10.37
CA SER A 242 8.74 14.99 -10.03
C SER A 242 8.99 15.50 -8.61
N ALA A 243 9.34 14.58 -7.69
CA ALA A 243 9.97 14.97 -6.45
C ALA A 243 11.38 15.44 -6.81
N GLU A 244 11.56 16.75 -6.95
CA GLU A 244 12.88 17.37 -6.88
C GLU A 244 13.43 17.15 -5.47
N LEU A 245 14.17 16.05 -5.29
CA LEU A 245 15.05 15.86 -4.15
C LEU A 245 16.09 16.99 -4.20
N SER A 246 15.93 17.99 -3.33
CA SER A 246 16.96 19.02 -3.14
C SER A 246 18.25 18.36 -2.67
N PRO A 247 19.40 18.65 -3.30
CA PRO A 247 20.67 18.12 -2.84
C PRO A 247 21.01 18.73 -1.46
N PRO A 248 21.70 17.98 -0.58
CA PRO A 248 22.16 18.52 0.69
C PRO A 248 23.13 19.67 0.45
N ARG A 249 22.92 20.79 1.15
CA ARG A 249 23.85 21.92 1.10
C ARG A 249 25.21 21.47 1.66
N PRO A 250 26.33 21.76 0.98
CA PRO A 250 27.64 21.64 1.62
C PRO A 250 27.70 22.66 2.76
N GLY A 251 28.03 22.19 3.95
CA GLY A 251 28.22 23.03 5.13
C GLY A 251 29.48 23.89 5.01
N ASP A 252 29.35 25.14 5.46
CA ASP A 252 30.44 25.98 5.99
C ASP A 252 30.40 25.91 7.52
#